data_AF-A0A661IVC4-F1
#
_entry.id   AF-A0A661IVC4-F1
#
_cell.length_a   1.000
_cell.length_b   1.000
_cell.length_c   1.000
_cell.angle_alpha   90.00
_cell.angle_beta   90.00
_cell.angle_gamma   90.00
#
_symmetry.space_group_name_H-M   'P 1'
#
loop_
_entity.id
_entity.type
_entity.pdbx_description
1 polymer ?
#
loop_
_entity_poly.entity_id
_entity_poly.type
_entity_poly.pdbx_seq_one_letter_code
_entity_poly.pdbx_strand_id
1 'polypeptide(L)'
;MEEDYKKIFNTKGYSIGFTGTCELRLIQKEILNKFNNQIQNAKYIYVLLSLNTKQTLFSIDEVLNKISSILNDNIEVAFHTDTSSDILINKCNYTIVVAGLDEL
;
A
#
# COMPACT_ATOMS: atom_id res chain seq x y z
N MET A 1 -12.75 2.13 -4.22
CA MET A 1 -12.25 3.44 -3.73
C MET A 1 -13.16 4.05 -2.66
N GLU A 2 -14.40 4.48 -2.95
CA GLU A 2 -15.23 5.18 -1.94
C GLU A 2 -15.56 4.31 -0.71
N GLU A 3 -15.81 3.02 -0.91
CA GLU A 3 -16.07 2.07 0.19
C GLU A 3 -14.81 1.77 1.02
N ASP A 4 -13.64 1.72 0.39
CA ASP A 4 -12.36 1.47 1.06
C ASP A 4 -11.96 2.64 1.97
N TYR A 5 -12.21 3.87 1.53
CA TYR A 5 -12.00 5.05 2.38
C TYR A 5 -12.95 5.05 3.58
N LYS A 6 -14.24 4.75 3.37
CA LYS A 6 -15.20 4.59 4.48
C LYS A 6 -14.73 3.53 5.48
N LYS A 7 -14.09 2.47 4.99
CA LYS A 7 -13.56 1.39 5.83
C LYS A 7 -12.37 1.83 6.68
N ILE A 8 -11.45 2.63 6.14
CA ILE A 8 -10.37 3.27 6.93
C ILE A 8 -10.99 4.07 8.09
N PHE A 9 -11.97 4.93 7.82
CA PHE A 9 -12.60 5.77 8.84
C PHE A 9 -13.43 5.00 9.87
N ASN A 10 -14.02 3.88 9.48
CA ASN A 10 -14.84 3.05 10.37
C ASN A 10 -14.02 2.04 11.19
N THR A 11 -12.74 1.87 10.88
CA THR A 11 -11.85 0.97 11.64
C THR A 11 -11.43 1.66 12.94
N LYS A 12 -11.86 1.10 14.09
CA LYS A 12 -11.49 1.63 15.41
C LYS A 12 -9.97 1.55 15.65
N GLY A 13 -9.39 2.64 16.11
CA GLY A 13 -7.96 2.80 16.36
C GLY A 13 -7.46 4.08 15.69
N TYR A 14 -6.14 4.28 15.67
CA TYR A 14 -5.54 5.35 14.86
C TYR A 14 -5.11 4.81 13.48
N SER A 15 -4.87 5.74 12.56
CA SER A 15 -4.39 5.45 11.21
C SER A 15 -3.15 6.26 10.90
N ILE A 16 -2.17 5.65 10.23
CA ILE A 16 -0.99 6.33 9.69
C ILE A 16 -1.03 6.18 8.17
N GLY A 17 -0.78 7.29 7.46
CA GLY A 17 -0.66 7.29 6.01
C GLY A 17 0.69 7.83 5.55
N PHE A 18 1.26 7.23 4.51
CA PHE A 18 2.42 7.76 3.80
C PHE A 18 2.19 7.74 2.30
N THR A 19 2.57 8.84 1.67
CA THR A 19 2.60 8.98 0.21
C THR A 19 4.03 9.23 -0.24
N GLY A 20 4.45 8.64 -1.35
CA GLY A 20 5.80 8.83 -1.85
C GLY A 20 5.99 8.29 -3.25
N THR A 21 7.24 8.32 -3.69
CA THR A 21 7.66 7.77 -4.98
C THR A 21 8.87 6.89 -4.76
N CYS A 22 8.86 5.68 -5.32
CA CYS A 22 10.02 4.80 -5.28
C CYS A 22 10.16 4.02 -6.60
N GLU A 23 11.27 3.28 -6.73
CA GLU A 23 11.35 2.23 -7.74
C GLU A 23 10.36 1.12 -7.40
N LEU A 24 9.65 0.59 -8.40
CA LEU A 24 8.62 -0.42 -8.22
C LEU A 24 9.15 -1.65 -7.46
N ARG A 25 10.37 -2.08 -7.78
CA ARG A 25 11.03 -3.23 -7.13
C ARG A 25 11.36 -3.01 -5.65
N LEU A 26 11.37 -1.76 -5.17
CA LEU A 26 11.74 -1.39 -3.80
C LEU A 26 10.53 -1.13 -2.89
N ILE A 27 9.30 -1.22 -3.41
CA ILE A 27 8.09 -0.85 -2.67
C ILE A 27 7.91 -1.62 -1.35
N GLN A 28 8.22 -2.91 -1.32
CA GLN A 28 8.19 -3.72 -0.10
C GLN A 28 9.13 -3.16 0.98
N LYS A 29 10.33 -2.74 0.57
CA LYS A 29 11.32 -2.14 1.48
C LYS A 29 10.83 -0.78 1.99
N GLU A 30 10.22 0.03 1.12
CA GLU A 30 9.63 1.32 1.53
C GLU A 30 8.50 1.13 2.55
N ILE A 31 7.62 0.16 2.32
CA ILE A 31 6.53 -0.20 3.25
C ILE A 31 7.09 -0.59 4.62
N LEU A 32 8.05 -1.51 4.66
CA LEU A 32 8.68 -1.96 5.91
C LEU A 32 9.41 -0.82 6.63
N ASN A 33 10.10 0.05 5.89
CA ASN A 33 10.81 1.19 6.48
C ASN A 33 9.85 2.21 7.11
N LYS A 34 8.67 2.42 6.51
CA LYS A 34 7.69 3.42 6.96
C LYS A 34 6.76 2.92 8.06
N PHE A 35 6.41 1.63 8.03
CA PHE A 35 5.37 1.06 8.89
C PHE A 35 5.83 -0.16 9.71
N ASN A 36 7.15 -0.37 9.80
CA ASN A 36 7.87 -1.44 10.51
C ASN A 36 7.00 -2.34 11.41
N ASN A 37 6.68 -1.86 12.61
CA ASN A 37 5.93 -2.63 13.61
C ASN A 37 4.41 -2.43 13.50
N GLN A 38 3.97 -1.34 12.87
CA GLN A 38 2.57 -0.99 12.74
C GLN A 38 1.83 -1.96 11.82
N ILE A 39 2.46 -2.42 10.74
CA ILE A 39 1.80 -3.33 9.79
C ILE A 39 1.33 -4.63 10.45
N GLN A 40 2.10 -5.18 11.40
CA GLN A 40 1.74 -6.44 12.04
C GLN A 40 0.51 -6.33 12.95
N ASN A 41 0.24 -5.14 13.48
CA ASN A 41 -0.86 -4.87 14.40
C ASN A 41 -2.04 -4.17 13.71
N ALA A 42 -1.95 -3.94 12.40
CA ALA A 42 -2.99 -3.30 11.63
C ALA A 42 -4.21 -4.21 11.53
N LYS A 43 -5.41 -3.63 11.55
CA LYS A 43 -6.65 -4.35 11.23
C LYS A 43 -7.01 -4.19 9.75
N TYR A 44 -6.53 -3.11 9.15
CA TYR A 44 -6.79 -2.79 7.76
C TYR A 44 -5.61 -2.06 7.12
N ILE A 45 -5.28 -2.42 5.88
CA ILE A 45 -4.26 -1.74 5.08
C ILE A 45 -4.86 -1.36 3.72
N TYR A 46 -4.71 -0.10 3.37
CA TYR A 46 -5.01 0.42 2.04
C TYR A 46 -3.70 0.70 1.30
N VAL A 47 -3.58 0.20 0.08
CA VAL A 47 -2.45 0.47 -0.81
C VAL A 47 -2.99 0.95 -2.15
N LEU A 48 -2.52 2.11 -2.59
CA LEU A 48 -2.71 2.63 -3.95
C LEU A 48 -1.35 2.77 -4.61
N LEU A 49 -1.17 2.13 -5.77
CA LEU A 49 0.02 2.29 -6.60
C LEU A 49 -0.34 2.96 -7.92
N SER A 50 0.24 4.12 -8.16
CA SER A 50 0.21 4.78 -9.46
C SER A 50 1.43 4.40 -10.26
N LEU A 51 1.19 3.87 -11.45
CA LEU A 51 2.21 3.29 -12.32
C LEU A 51 2.30 4.05 -13.64
N ASN A 52 3.42 3.91 -14.35
CA ASN A 52 3.49 4.42 -15.71
C ASN A 52 2.55 3.60 -16.62
N THR A 53 1.81 4.25 -17.50
CA THR A 53 0.90 3.60 -18.49
C THR A 53 1.58 2.55 -19.38
N LYS A 54 2.91 2.57 -19.50
CA LYS A 54 3.72 1.61 -20.27
C LYS A 54 4.27 0.45 -19.41
N GLN A 55 3.97 0.38 -18.12
CA GLN A 55 4.36 -0.76 -17.27
C GLN A 55 3.42 -1.95 -17.47
N THR A 56 3.97 -3.16 -17.40
CA THR A 56 3.22 -4.40 -17.64
C THR A 56 2.50 -4.90 -16.40
N LEU A 57 1.34 -5.55 -16.59
CA LEU A 57 0.57 -6.23 -15.54
C LEU A 57 1.41 -7.23 -14.72
N PHE A 58 2.35 -7.94 -15.36
CA PHE A 58 3.27 -8.87 -14.67
C PHE A 58 4.08 -8.20 -13.55
N SER A 59 4.44 -6.94 -13.72
CA SER A 59 5.18 -6.18 -12.71
C SER A 59 4.32 -5.81 -11.50
N ILE A 60 2.99 -5.79 -11.66
CA ILE A 60 2.01 -5.49 -10.62
C ILE A 60 1.80 -6.72 -9.74
N ASP A 61 1.61 -7.89 -10.35
CA ASP A 61 1.42 -9.15 -9.62
C ASP A 61 2.63 -9.50 -8.75
N GLU A 62 3.85 -9.28 -9.25
CA GLU A 62 5.07 -9.49 -8.47
C GLU A 62 5.12 -8.59 -7.23
N VAL A 63 4.69 -7.34 -7.38
CA VAL A 63 4.63 -6.36 -6.28
C VAL A 63 3.56 -6.73 -5.27
N LEU A 64 2.37 -7.10 -5.74
CA LEU A 64 1.27 -7.58 -4.92
C LEU A 64 1.67 -8.77 -4.05
N ASN A 65 2.38 -9.73 -4.64
CA ASN A 65 2.89 -10.89 -3.91
C ASN A 65 3.92 -10.48 -2.85
N LYS A 66 4.82 -9.55 -3.16
CA LYS A 66 5.80 -9.03 -2.19
C LYS A 66 5.14 -8.28 -1.03
N ILE A 67 4.11 -7.49 -1.31
CA ILE A 67 3.34 -6.80 -0.27
C ILE A 67 2.61 -7.82 0.58
N SER A 68 1.88 -8.75 -0.03
CA SER A 68 1.13 -9.78 0.70
C SER A 68 2.04 -10.63 1.60
N SER A 69 3.29 -10.88 1.18
CA SER A 69 4.26 -11.66 1.96
C SER A 69 4.69 -11.06 3.30
N ILE A 70 4.44 -9.76 3.52
CA ILE A 70 4.79 -9.06 4.78
C ILE A 70 3.58 -8.79 5.67
N LEU A 71 2.38 -9.14 5.20
CA LEU A 71 1.13 -8.94 5.93
C LEU A 71 0.78 -10.21 6.72
N ASN A 72 0.13 -10.04 7.86
CA ASN A 72 -0.43 -11.14 8.64
C ASN A 72 -1.79 -11.55 8.04
N ASP A 73 -2.13 -12.83 8.10
CA ASP A 73 -3.34 -13.40 7.48
C ASP A 73 -4.66 -12.81 8.03
N ASN A 74 -4.59 -12.19 9.21
CA ASN A 74 -5.74 -11.57 9.87
C ASN A 74 -5.97 -10.10 9.47
N ILE A 75 -5.16 -9.55 8.56
CA ILE A 75 -5.26 -8.16 8.11
C ILE A 75 -6.11 -8.10 6.85
N GLU A 76 -7.10 -7.23 6.86
CA GLU A 76 -7.82 -6.94 5.64
C GLU A 76 -7.06 -5.93 4.78
N VAL A 77 -6.95 -6.21 3.48
CA VAL A 77 -6.13 -5.42 2.55
C VAL A 77 -6.98 -4.96 1.37
N ALA A 78 -7.01 -3.66 1.14
CA ALA A 78 -7.54 -3.08 -0.09
C ALA A 78 -6.38 -2.60 -0.96
N PHE A 79 -6.28 -3.17 -2.15
CA PHE A 79 -5.26 -2.81 -3.12
C PHE A 79 -5.89 -2.18 -4.37
N HIS A 80 -5.37 -1.02 -4.74
CA HIS A 80 -5.78 -0.27 -5.92
C HIS A 80 -4.56 0.08 -6.77
N THR A 81 -4.77 0.11 -8.08
CA THR A 81 -3.77 0.60 -9.03
C THR A 81 -4.40 1.61 -9.96
N ASP A 82 -3.66 2.66 -10.25
CA ASP A 82 -3.95 3.60 -11.33
C ASP A 82 -2.73 3.79 -12.22
N THR A 83 -2.95 4.40 -13.38
CA THR A 83 -1.89 4.61 -14.37
C THR A 83 -1.82 6.07 -14.75
N SER A 84 -0.60 6.61 -14.84
CA SER A 84 -0.32 7.97 -15.29
C SER A 84 0.83 7.98 -16.30
N SER A 85 0.75 8.84 -17.31
CA SER A 85 1.86 9.06 -18.25
C SER A 85 3.05 9.80 -17.62
N ASP A 86 2.84 10.47 -16.50
CA ASP A 86 3.79 11.41 -15.90
C ASP A 86 4.77 10.73 -14.96
N ILE A 87 4.50 9.47 -14.59
CA ILE A 87 5.34 8.65 -13.72
C ILE A 87 6.48 8.07 -14.55
N LEU A 88 7.72 8.12 -14.06
CA LEU A 88 8.84 7.54 -14.79
C LEU A 88 8.70 6.01 -14.89
N ILE A 89 9.12 5.44 -16.03
CA ILE A 89 9.19 3.98 -16.21
C ILE A 89 10.02 3.38 -15.06
N ASN A 90 9.55 2.26 -14.50
CA ASN A 90 10.11 1.56 -13.33
C ASN A 90 9.98 2.28 -11.99
N LYS A 91 9.32 3.45 -11.94
CA LYS A 91 8.90 4.08 -10.70
C LYS A 91 7.40 3.89 -10.46
N CYS A 92 7.00 4.04 -9.21
CA CYS A 92 5.61 4.14 -8.81
C CYS A 92 5.45 5.28 -7.81
N ASN A 93 4.34 5.99 -7.90
CA ASN A 93 3.84 6.75 -6.76
C ASN A 93 3.02 5.79 -5.92
N TYR A 94 3.16 5.86 -4.61
CA TYR A 94 2.41 5.03 -3.69
C TYR A 94 1.68 5.88 -2.67
N THR A 95 0.52 5.42 -2.26
CA THR A 95 -0.18 5.86 -1.07
C THR A 95 -0.50 4.62 -0.25
N ILE A 96 -0.02 4.57 0.98
CA ILE A 96 -0.29 3.46 1.89
C ILE A 96 -0.91 4.05 3.15
N VAL A 97 -2.00 3.45 3.60
CA VAL A 97 -2.65 3.79 4.87
C VAL A 97 -2.79 2.53 5.69
N VAL A 98 -2.27 2.55 6.91
CA VAL A 98 -2.40 1.50 7.91
C VAL A 98 -3.40 1.98 8.95
N ALA A 99 -4.45 1.21 9.19
CA ALA A 99 -5.57 1.58 10.05
C ALA A 99 -5.90 0.51 11.10
N GLY A 100 -6.54 0.95 12.17
CA GLY A 100 -6.98 0.07 13.26
C GLY A 100 -5.88 -0.28 14.26
N LEU A 101 -4.89 0.60 14.38
CA LEU A 101 -3.77 0.45 15.29
C LEU A 101 -4.19 0.84 16.72
N ASP A 102 -3.73 0.07 17.71
CA ASP A 102 -4.16 0.22 19.11
C ASP A 102 -3.32 1.26 19.90
N GLU A 103 -2.00 1.38 19.63
CA GLU A 103 -1.08 2.34 20.28
C GLU A 103 -0.04 2.95 19.30
N LEU A 104 0.28 4.24 19.47
CA LEU A 104 1.18 5.05 18.61
C LEU A 104 2.67 4.74 18.81
#